data_AF-A0A7V5BYH9-F1
#
_entry.id   AF-A0A7V5BYH9-F1
#
_cell.length_a   1.000
_cell.length_b   1.000
_cell.length_c   1.000
_cell.angle_alpha   90.00
_cell.angle_beta   90.00
_cell.angle_gamma   90.00
#
_symmetry.space_group_name_H-M   'P 1'
#
loop_
_entity.id
_entity.type
_entity.pdbx_description
1 polymer ?
#
loop_
_entity_poly.entity_id
_entity_poly.type
_entity_poly.pdbx_seq_one_letter_code
_entity_poly.pdbx_strand_id
1 'polypeptide(L)'
;MTPRPTDETFWADLSEKLVSIALAAAVVLTAWSGFQASKWSGVQANSYAAAGAKRTESIRLSTLAGQQAQIDVSLFVDWLAALNEELRSGEVTLTSARDYVPDEGTLSGFLYVRMRDEFQPALRAWLATDPLANPDAPATPFDMPEYRLAAQEEADRLRAEADALAQRAREANQTSDDYVLTGVLFAG
;
A
#
# COMPACT_ATOMS: atom_id res chain seq x y z
N MET A 1 14.75 46.92 -70.28
CA MET A 1 14.03 45.67 -70.58
C MET A 1 14.36 44.70 -69.46
N THR A 2 13.60 44.74 -68.36
CA THR A 2 13.79 43.85 -67.21
C THR A 2 13.26 42.46 -67.59
N PRO A 3 14.05 41.38 -67.45
CA PRO A 3 13.59 40.04 -67.78
C PRO A 3 12.45 39.64 -66.85
N ARG A 4 11.38 39.05 -67.40
CA ARG A 4 10.33 38.41 -66.59
C ARG A 4 10.95 37.21 -65.87
N PRO A 5 10.66 37.00 -64.57
CA PRO A 5 11.03 35.76 -63.91
C PRO A 5 10.42 34.59 -64.70
N THR A 6 11.25 33.62 -65.07
CA THR A 6 10.77 32.35 -65.63
C THR A 6 10.09 31.57 -64.51
N ASP A 7 8.99 30.89 -64.81
CA ASP A 7 8.18 30.16 -63.82
C ASP A 7 9.04 29.23 -62.94
N GLU A 8 10.14 28.67 -63.46
CA GLU A 8 11.13 27.86 -62.73
C GLU A 8 11.75 28.57 -61.51
N THR A 9 12.06 29.86 -61.59
CA THR A 9 12.66 30.62 -60.47
C THR A 9 11.67 30.87 -59.34
N PHE A 10 10.38 31.04 -59.68
CA PHE A 10 9.30 31.21 -58.71
C PHE A 10 9.02 29.90 -57.95
N TRP A 11 8.96 28.77 -58.66
CA TRP A 11 8.77 27.46 -58.04
C TRP A 11 9.96 27.02 -57.18
N ALA A 12 11.18 27.41 -57.55
CA ALA A 12 12.39 27.17 -56.75
C ALA A 12 12.42 28.02 -55.46
N ASP A 13 12.12 29.32 -55.54
CA ASP A 13 12.09 30.20 -54.36
C ASP A 13 10.92 29.83 -53.39
N LEU A 14 9.80 29.35 -53.93
CA LEU A 14 8.71 28.82 -53.13
C LEU A 14 9.09 27.51 -52.42
N SER A 15 9.80 26.60 -53.11
CA SER A 15 10.22 25.32 -52.51
C SER A 15 11.28 25.54 -51.41
N GLU A 16 12.23 26.45 -51.61
CA GLU A 16 13.25 26.80 -50.61
C GLU A 16 12.63 27.36 -49.31
N LYS A 17 11.63 28.24 -49.44
CA LYS A 17 10.89 28.79 -48.27
C LYS A 17 10.10 27.71 -47.55
N LEU A 18 9.43 26.82 -48.28
CA LEU A 18 8.67 25.72 -47.70
C LEU A 18 9.59 24.74 -46.96
N VAL A 19 10.74 24.39 -47.53
CA VAL A 19 11.76 23.56 -46.89
C VAL A 19 12.29 24.22 -45.62
N SER A 20 12.61 25.51 -45.68
CA SER A 20 13.10 26.26 -44.51
C SER A 20 12.06 26.29 -43.37
N ILE A 21 10.79 26.53 -43.70
CA ILE A 21 9.69 26.51 -42.74
C ILE A 21 9.49 25.10 -42.16
N ALA A 22 9.55 24.07 -43.01
CA ALA A 22 9.42 22.67 -42.59
C ALA A 22 10.55 22.27 -41.62
N LEU A 23 11.80 22.63 -41.92
CA LEU A 23 12.94 22.37 -41.03
C LEU A 23 12.83 23.11 -39.71
N ALA A 24 12.44 24.39 -39.73
CA ALA A 24 12.20 25.15 -38.50
C ALA A 24 11.09 24.52 -37.65
N ALA A 25 10.00 24.08 -38.28
CA ALA A 25 8.91 23.38 -37.60
C ALA A 25 9.39 22.05 -36.99
N ALA A 26 10.19 21.27 -37.73
CA ALA A 26 10.76 20.02 -37.25
C ALA A 26 11.63 20.22 -36.00
N VAL A 27 12.50 21.24 -35.96
CA VAL A 27 13.35 21.55 -34.80
C VAL A 27 12.50 21.90 -33.57
N VAL A 28 11.46 22.72 -33.73
CA VAL A 28 10.55 23.08 -32.64
C VAL A 28 9.80 21.86 -32.10
N LEU A 29 9.32 20.99 -32.99
CA LEU A 29 8.64 19.75 -32.59
C LEU A 29 9.58 18.80 -31.84
N THR A 30 10.81 18.63 -32.30
CA THR A 30 11.83 17.82 -31.60
C THR A 30 12.17 18.37 -30.22
N ALA A 31 12.35 19.68 -30.09
CA ALA A 31 12.61 20.33 -28.81
C ALA A 31 11.42 20.20 -27.84
N TRP A 32 10.19 20.35 -28.34
CA TRP A 32 8.97 20.15 -27.57
C TRP A 32 8.83 18.71 -27.06
N SER A 33 9.05 17.73 -27.94
CA SER A 33 9.04 16.31 -27.61
C SER A 33 10.08 15.96 -26.53
N GLY A 34 11.31 16.45 -26.66
CA GLY A 34 12.36 16.25 -25.65
C GLY A 34 12.02 16.88 -24.29
N PHE A 35 11.41 18.07 -24.28
CA PHE A 35 10.93 18.72 -23.06
C PHE A 35 9.84 17.90 -22.37
N GLN A 36 8.84 17.42 -23.13
CA GLN A 36 7.75 16.61 -22.57
C GLN A 36 8.27 15.27 -22.02
N ALA A 37 9.12 14.56 -22.76
CA ALA A 37 9.74 13.32 -22.29
C ALA A 37 10.48 13.51 -20.96
N SER A 38 11.29 14.57 -20.84
CA SER A 38 12.02 14.88 -19.61
C SER A 38 11.09 15.15 -18.42
N LYS A 39 10.00 15.89 -18.65
CA LYS A 39 9.00 16.18 -17.62
C LYS A 39 8.31 14.91 -17.11
N TRP A 40 7.85 14.06 -18.02
CA TRP A 40 7.14 12.83 -17.66
C TRP A 40 8.06 11.80 -16.99
N SER A 41 9.32 11.72 -17.44
CA SER A 41 10.37 10.95 -16.76
C SER A 41 10.60 11.43 -15.32
N GLY A 42 10.57 12.75 -15.06
CA GLY A 42 10.64 13.29 -13.71
C GLY A 42 9.43 12.92 -12.83
N VAL A 43 8.21 12.98 -13.40
CA VAL A 43 6.97 12.56 -12.69
C VAL A 43 7.02 11.07 -12.35
N GLN A 44 7.45 10.23 -13.28
CA GLN A 44 7.66 8.79 -13.09
C GLN A 44 8.64 8.53 -11.95
N ALA A 45 9.84 9.13 -11.99
CA ALA A 45 10.89 8.91 -10.99
C ALA A 45 10.42 9.27 -9.58
N ASN A 46 9.78 10.44 -9.44
CA ASN A 46 9.22 10.88 -8.16
C ASN A 46 8.12 9.95 -7.64
N SER A 47 7.23 9.50 -8.54
CA SER A 47 6.13 8.60 -8.20
C SER A 47 6.63 7.23 -7.76
N TYR A 48 7.65 6.67 -8.44
CA TYR A 48 8.28 5.42 -8.01
C TYR A 48 9.05 5.55 -6.70
N ALA A 49 9.75 6.67 -6.48
CA ALA A 49 10.44 6.92 -5.21
C ALA A 49 9.44 6.98 -4.04
N ALA A 50 8.32 7.70 -4.22
CA ALA A 50 7.25 7.76 -3.23
C ALA A 50 6.59 6.39 -3.00
N ALA A 51 6.33 5.64 -4.06
CA ALA A 51 5.80 4.27 -3.96
C ALA A 51 6.76 3.35 -3.19
N GLY A 52 8.07 3.45 -3.45
CA GLY A 52 9.10 2.70 -2.74
C GLY A 52 9.11 3.00 -1.24
N ALA A 53 9.13 4.28 -0.86
CA ALA A 53 9.08 4.70 0.54
C ALA A 53 7.83 4.17 1.27
N LYS A 54 6.67 4.25 0.63
CA LYS A 54 5.40 3.73 1.17
C LYS A 54 5.40 2.21 1.33
N ARG A 55 5.98 1.46 0.39
CA ARG A 55 6.17 0.00 0.52
C ARG A 55 7.08 -0.38 1.67
N THR A 56 8.19 0.33 1.84
CA THR A 56 9.11 0.08 2.97
C THR A 56 8.39 0.26 4.31
N GLU A 57 7.62 1.34 4.45
CA GLU A 57 6.86 1.60 5.68
C GLU A 57 5.74 0.59 5.91
N SER A 58 5.02 0.19 4.85
CA SER A 58 4.02 -0.88 4.90
C SER A 58 4.63 -2.20 5.41
N ILE A 59 5.80 -2.60 4.91
CA ILE A 59 6.49 -3.82 5.36
C ILE A 59 6.91 -3.72 6.83
N ARG A 60 7.40 -2.54 7.26
CA ARG A 60 7.76 -2.29 8.66
C ARG A 60 6.55 -2.50 9.58
N LEU A 61 5.40 -1.96 9.20
CA LEU A 61 4.17 -2.06 9.98
C LEU A 61 3.52 -3.44 9.93
N SER A 62 3.56 -4.13 8.79
CA SER A 62 3.12 -5.54 8.70
C SER A 62 3.98 -6.45 9.58
N THR A 63 5.28 -6.19 9.65
CA THR A 63 6.19 -6.89 10.58
C THR A 63 5.82 -6.62 12.04
N LEU A 64 5.53 -5.36 12.39
CA LEU A 64 5.05 -4.99 13.73
C LEU A 64 3.72 -5.69 14.08
N ALA A 65 2.78 -5.73 13.14
CA ALA A 65 1.51 -6.44 13.31
C ALA A 65 1.73 -7.93 13.56
N GLY A 66 2.64 -8.57 12.82
CA GLY A 66 3.01 -9.97 13.05
C GLY A 66 3.60 -10.21 14.45
N GLN A 67 4.47 -9.31 14.92
CA GLN A 67 5.04 -9.39 16.28
C GLN A 67 3.97 -9.22 17.35
N GLN A 68 3.07 -8.26 17.17
CA GLN A 68 1.92 -8.01 18.03
C GLN A 68 1.00 -9.23 18.12
N ALA A 69 0.66 -9.84 16.98
CA ALA A 69 -0.13 -11.05 16.94
C ALA A 69 0.55 -12.22 17.68
N GLN A 70 1.86 -12.38 17.49
CA GLN A 70 2.61 -13.42 18.19
C GLN A 70 2.59 -13.21 19.72
N ILE A 71 2.72 -11.97 20.18
CA ILE A 71 2.61 -11.62 21.61
C ILE A 71 1.22 -11.97 22.14
N ASP A 72 0.17 -11.61 21.41
CA ASP A 72 -1.21 -11.90 21.82
C ASP A 72 -1.47 -13.42 21.89
N VAL A 73 -1.01 -14.18 20.89
CA VAL A 73 -1.13 -15.65 20.87
C VAL A 73 -0.39 -16.28 22.03
N SER A 74 0.86 -15.87 22.29
CA SER A 74 1.64 -16.40 23.42
C SER A 74 0.97 -16.10 24.75
N LEU A 75 0.53 -14.85 24.97
CA LEU A 75 -0.12 -14.47 26.22
C LEU A 75 -1.49 -15.14 26.40
N PHE A 76 -2.24 -15.37 25.32
CA PHE A 76 -3.49 -16.12 25.34
C PHE A 76 -3.28 -17.59 25.72
N VAL A 77 -2.26 -18.25 25.14
CA VAL A 77 -1.94 -19.65 25.47
C VAL A 77 -1.48 -19.77 26.93
N ASP A 78 -0.62 -18.85 27.38
CA ASP A 78 -0.15 -18.83 28.77
C ASP A 78 -1.31 -18.60 29.75
N TRP A 79 -2.21 -17.66 29.42
CA TRP A 79 -3.41 -17.38 30.19
C TRP A 79 -4.33 -18.61 30.28
N LEU A 80 -4.58 -19.28 29.15
CA LEU A 80 -5.43 -20.48 29.11
C LEU A 80 -4.82 -21.65 29.90
N ALA A 81 -3.50 -21.82 29.82
CA ALA A 81 -2.78 -22.83 30.59
C ALA A 81 -2.89 -22.55 32.10
N ALA A 82 -2.67 -21.31 32.53
CA ALA A 82 -2.82 -20.88 33.92
C ALA A 82 -4.26 -21.08 34.43
N LEU A 83 -5.25 -20.61 33.66
CA LEU A 83 -6.66 -20.76 34.00
C LEU A 83 -7.05 -22.24 34.15
N ASN A 84 -6.60 -23.09 33.23
CA ASN A 84 -6.91 -24.52 33.31
C ASN A 84 -6.25 -25.20 34.53
N GLU A 85 -5.07 -24.78 34.95
CA GLU A 85 -4.45 -25.28 36.20
C GLU A 85 -5.25 -24.83 37.42
N GLU A 86 -5.63 -23.54 37.48
CA GLU A 86 -6.41 -22.95 38.56
C GLU A 86 -7.82 -23.58 38.69
N LEU A 87 -8.44 -23.95 37.56
CA LEU A 87 -9.71 -24.69 37.55
C LEU A 87 -9.56 -26.13 38.08
N ARG A 88 -8.41 -26.78 37.83
CA ARG A 88 -8.14 -28.14 38.29
C ARG A 88 -7.75 -28.19 39.76
N SER A 89 -7.03 -27.18 40.24
CA SER A 89 -6.69 -27.03 41.66
C SER A 89 -7.90 -26.62 42.50
N GLY A 90 -8.94 -26.05 41.87
CA GLY A 90 -10.12 -25.52 42.53
C GLY A 90 -9.90 -24.12 43.12
N GLU A 91 -8.81 -23.45 42.73
CA GLU A 91 -8.52 -22.05 43.09
C GLU A 91 -9.49 -21.09 42.41
N VAL A 92 -9.88 -21.40 41.17
CA VAL A 92 -10.90 -20.69 40.39
C VAL A 92 -12.04 -21.65 40.09
N THR A 93 -13.28 -21.16 40.07
CA THR A 93 -14.45 -21.91 39.61
C THR A 93 -15.13 -21.15 38.48
N LEU A 94 -15.21 -21.76 37.31
CA LEU A 94 -15.84 -21.17 36.12
C LEU A 94 -16.85 -22.15 35.52
N THR A 95 -18.11 -21.72 35.42
CA THR A 95 -19.20 -22.53 34.82
C THR A 95 -19.46 -22.16 33.37
N SER A 96 -19.34 -20.88 33.03
CA SER A 96 -19.46 -20.34 31.68
C SER A 96 -18.25 -19.45 31.40
N ALA A 97 -17.73 -19.49 30.17
CA ALA A 97 -16.65 -18.58 29.79
C ALA A 97 -17.08 -17.10 29.81
N ARG A 98 -18.39 -16.84 29.70
CA ARG A 98 -18.97 -15.49 29.77
C ARG A 98 -18.77 -14.81 31.11
N ASP A 99 -18.69 -15.63 32.16
CA ASP A 99 -18.61 -15.17 33.54
C ASP A 99 -17.17 -14.99 34.01
N TYR A 100 -16.18 -15.16 33.12
CA TYR A 100 -14.78 -15.00 33.48
C TYR A 100 -14.48 -13.55 33.92
N VAL A 101 -13.96 -13.42 35.13
CA VAL A 101 -13.45 -12.18 35.70
C VAL A 101 -12.03 -12.47 36.22
N PRO A 102 -11.05 -11.59 35.95
CA PRO A 102 -9.70 -11.80 36.46
C PRO A 102 -9.66 -11.66 37.98
N ASP A 103 -9.22 -12.71 38.68
CA ASP A 103 -9.06 -12.70 40.14
C ASP A 103 -7.70 -12.12 40.55
N GLU A 104 -7.70 -11.25 41.56
CA GLU A 104 -6.48 -10.70 42.14
C GLU A 104 -5.73 -11.80 42.91
N GLY A 105 -4.58 -12.20 42.39
CA GLY A 105 -3.71 -13.21 43.03
C GLY A 105 -3.50 -14.48 42.20
N THR A 106 -4.30 -14.68 41.14
CA THR A 106 -4.13 -15.80 40.21
C THR A 106 -3.19 -15.43 39.07
N LEU A 107 -2.52 -16.43 38.49
CA LEU A 107 -1.65 -16.22 37.34
C LEU A 107 -2.49 -15.88 36.11
N SER A 108 -3.66 -16.51 35.93
CA SER A 108 -4.58 -16.15 34.84
C SER A 108 -5.05 -14.70 34.95
N GLY A 109 -5.42 -14.23 36.15
CA GLY A 109 -5.79 -12.84 36.38
C GLY A 109 -4.64 -11.88 36.04
N PHE A 110 -3.41 -12.21 36.48
CA PHE A 110 -2.21 -11.43 36.18
C PHE A 110 -1.92 -11.31 34.67
N LEU A 111 -2.10 -12.40 33.91
CA LEU A 111 -1.86 -12.44 32.46
C LEU A 111 -2.98 -11.73 31.69
N TYR A 112 -4.25 -11.92 32.09
CA TYR A 112 -5.41 -11.33 31.44
C TYR A 112 -5.34 -9.80 31.40
N VAL A 113 -5.02 -9.16 32.54
CA VAL A 113 -4.94 -7.69 32.62
C VAL A 113 -3.76 -7.09 31.86
N ARG A 114 -2.80 -7.91 31.42
CA ARG A 114 -1.62 -7.49 30.63
C ARG A 114 -1.81 -7.68 29.14
N MET A 115 -2.92 -8.27 28.73
CA MET A 115 -3.26 -8.38 27.32
C MET A 115 -3.39 -7.00 26.71
N ARG A 116 -2.81 -6.86 25.51
CA ARG A 116 -2.79 -5.60 24.77
C ARG A 116 -4.21 -5.05 24.61
N ASP A 117 -4.34 -3.74 24.72
CA ASP A 117 -5.64 -3.04 24.60
C ASP A 117 -6.36 -3.35 23.27
N GLU A 118 -5.61 -3.59 22.19
CA GLU A 118 -6.15 -3.98 20.88
C GLU A 118 -6.68 -5.43 20.85
N PHE A 119 -6.18 -6.33 21.71
CA PHE A 119 -6.61 -7.72 21.76
C PHE A 119 -7.84 -7.92 22.66
N GLN A 120 -7.95 -7.14 23.75
CA GLN A 120 -9.02 -7.32 24.73
C GLN A 120 -10.45 -7.29 24.16
N PRO A 121 -10.81 -6.44 23.17
CA PRO A 121 -12.14 -6.46 22.57
C PRO A 121 -12.47 -7.81 21.95
N ALA A 122 -11.52 -8.41 21.23
CA ALA A 122 -11.67 -9.72 20.61
C ALA A 122 -11.82 -10.82 21.66
N LEU A 123 -10.98 -10.80 22.70
CA LEU A 123 -11.08 -11.78 23.77
C LEU A 123 -12.42 -11.68 24.53
N ARG A 124 -12.87 -10.48 24.87
CA ARG A 124 -14.16 -10.30 25.55
C ARG A 124 -15.34 -10.73 24.68
N ALA A 125 -15.31 -10.39 23.40
CA ALA A 125 -16.34 -10.82 22.45
C ALA A 125 -16.35 -12.35 22.31
N TRP A 126 -15.18 -12.98 22.25
CA TRP A 126 -15.05 -14.43 22.20
C TRP A 126 -15.56 -15.10 23.48
N LEU A 127 -15.19 -14.63 24.68
CA LEU A 127 -15.73 -15.12 25.94
C LEU A 127 -17.26 -14.99 25.99
N ALA A 128 -17.81 -13.91 25.44
CA ALA A 128 -19.25 -13.70 25.31
C ALA A 128 -19.93 -14.72 24.37
N THR A 129 -19.21 -15.46 23.53
CA THR A 129 -19.76 -16.58 22.75
C THR A 129 -19.91 -17.88 23.56
N ASP A 130 -19.41 -17.89 24.79
CA ASP A 130 -19.36 -19.03 25.70
C ASP A 130 -18.65 -20.28 25.15
N PRO A 131 -17.39 -20.19 24.72
CA PRO A 131 -16.67 -21.28 24.04
C PRO A 131 -16.55 -22.58 24.84
N LEU A 132 -16.77 -22.55 26.16
CA LEU A 132 -16.76 -23.76 26.99
C LEU A 132 -18.07 -24.57 26.90
N ALA A 133 -19.20 -23.90 26.65
CA ALA A 133 -20.52 -24.52 26.61
C ALA A 133 -21.17 -24.49 25.22
N ASN A 134 -20.67 -23.65 24.31
CA ASN A 134 -21.21 -23.46 22.98
C ASN A 134 -20.28 -24.07 21.91
N PRO A 135 -20.66 -25.19 21.27
CA PRO A 135 -19.86 -25.83 20.23
C PRO A 135 -19.77 -25.01 18.93
N ASP A 136 -20.68 -24.06 18.71
CA ASP A 136 -20.70 -23.18 17.53
C ASP A 136 -19.88 -21.89 17.76
N ALA A 137 -19.26 -21.74 18.94
CA ALA A 137 -18.37 -20.62 19.21
C ALA A 137 -17.14 -20.65 18.28
N PRO A 138 -16.61 -19.49 17.87
CA PRO A 138 -15.32 -19.42 17.18
C PRO A 138 -14.23 -20.13 17.98
N ALA A 139 -13.29 -20.80 17.30
CA ALA A 139 -12.30 -21.63 17.96
C ALA A 139 -11.38 -20.82 18.89
N THR A 140 -11.03 -19.60 18.46
CA THR A 140 -10.17 -18.70 19.22
C THR A 140 -10.64 -17.24 19.10
N PRO A 141 -10.22 -16.35 20.00
CA PRO A 141 -10.47 -14.92 19.84
C PRO A 141 -9.81 -14.31 18.59
N PHE A 142 -8.83 -14.99 17.99
CA PHE A 142 -8.16 -14.53 16.75
C PHE A 142 -9.02 -14.73 15.49
N ASP A 143 -10.06 -15.55 15.57
CA ASP A 143 -11.05 -15.74 14.50
C ASP A 143 -12.17 -14.69 14.56
N MET A 144 -12.17 -13.83 15.59
CA MET A 144 -13.19 -12.81 15.80
C MET A 144 -12.96 -11.59 14.89
N PRO A 145 -14.04 -10.98 14.34
CA PRO A 145 -13.91 -9.75 13.55
C PRO A 145 -13.40 -8.55 14.38
N GLU A 146 -13.55 -8.60 15.71
CA GLU A 146 -13.01 -7.60 16.62
C GLU A 146 -11.48 -7.67 16.75
N TYR A 147 -10.85 -8.77 16.35
CA TYR A 147 -9.39 -8.89 16.37
C TYR A 147 -8.78 -8.12 15.20
N ARG A 148 -8.42 -6.86 15.48
CA ARG A 148 -7.90 -5.92 14.50
C ARG A 148 -6.66 -5.23 15.03
N LEU A 149 -5.59 -5.27 14.25
CA LEU A 149 -4.32 -4.64 14.58
C LEU A 149 -4.17 -3.35 13.79
N ALA A 150 -4.05 -2.23 14.49
CA ALA A 150 -3.89 -0.92 13.86
C ALA A 150 -2.68 -0.86 12.93
N ALA A 151 -1.59 -1.55 13.29
CA ALA A 151 -0.39 -1.67 12.45
C ALA A 151 -0.67 -2.39 11.13
N GLN A 152 -1.52 -3.42 11.14
CA GLN A 152 -1.88 -4.16 9.92
C GLN A 152 -2.75 -3.29 9.01
N GLU A 153 -3.75 -2.59 9.56
CA GLU A 153 -4.62 -1.70 8.79
C GLU A 153 -3.84 -0.56 8.13
N GLU A 154 -2.90 0.04 8.88
CA GLU A 154 -2.03 1.07 8.35
C GLU A 154 -1.08 0.52 7.26
N ALA A 155 -0.53 -0.69 7.46
CA ALA A 155 0.28 -1.36 6.46
C ALA A 155 -0.49 -1.57 5.15
N ASP A 156 -1.74 -2.02 5.23
CA ASP A 156 -2.60 -2.26 4.08
C ASP A 156 -2.98 -0.95 3.37
N ARG A 157 -3.23 0.13 4.13
CA ARG A 157 -3.46 1.46 3.55
C ARG A 157 -2.24 1.95 2.77
N LEU A 158 -1.05 1.89 3.37
CA LEU A 158 0.19 2.33 2.73
C LEU A 158 0.53 1.50 1.50
N ARG A 159 0.20 0.20 1.52
CA ARG A 159 0.35 -0.69 0.36
C ARG A 159 -0.55 -0.23 -0.80
N ALA A 160 -1.82 0.05 -0.53
CA ALA A 160 -2.75 0.58 -1.52
C ALA A 160 -2.28 1.94 -2.10
N GLU A 161 -1.79 2.85 -1.25
CA GLU A 161 -1.19 4.11 -1.70
C GLU A 161 0.03 3.89 -2.60
N ALA A 162 0.91 2.97 -2.23
CA ALA A 162 2.10 2.65 -3.03
C ALA A 162 1.75 2.04 -4.39
N ASP A 163 0.70 1.24 -4.47
CA ASP A 163 0.24 0.64 -5.73
C ASP A 163 -0.39 1.68 -6.65
N ALA A 164 -1.15 2.63 -6.10
CA ALA A 164 -1.66 3.78 -6.84
C ALA A 164 -0.51 4.67 -7.38
N LEU A 165 0.51 4.95 -6.55
CA LEU A 165 1.68 5.73 -6.97
C LEU A 165 2.50 5.01 -8.06
N ALA A 166 2.66 3.69 -7.94
CA ALA A 166 3.33 2.89 -8.95
C ALA A 166 2.55 2.86 -10.27
N GLN A 167 1.22 2.84 -10.23
CA GLN A 167 0.38 2.94 -11.42
C GLN A 167 0.55 4.29 -12.11
N ARG A 168 0.50 5.40 -11.35
CA ARG A 168 0.78 6.74 -11.86
C ARG A 168 2.17 6.83 -12.51
N ALA A 169 3.17 6.18 -11.92
CA ALA A 169 4.52 6.15 -12.48
C ALA A 169 4.58 5.43 -13.84
N ARG A 170 3.83 4.32 -13.99
CA ARG A 170 3.72 3.59 -15.27
C ARG A 170 3.06 4.43 -16.36
N GLU A 171 1.98 5.14 -16.04
CA GLU A 171 1.28 6.04 -16.97
C GLU A 171 2.19 7.21 -17.41
N ALA A 172 2.96 7.78 -16.48
CA ALA A 172 3.94 8.80 -16.80
C ALA A 172 5.07 8.28 -17.70
N ASN A 173 5.55 7.05 -17.46
CA ASN A 173 6.55 6.42 -18.32
C ASN A 173 6.02 6.26 -19.76
N GLN A 174 4.81 5.70 -19.93
CA GLN A 174 4.19 5.55 -21.25
C GLN A 174 4.06 6.88 -21.98
N THR A 175 3.63 7.93 -21.27
CA THR A 175 3.51 9.27 -21.86
C THR A 175 4.87 9.81 -22.30
N SER A 176 5.93 9.58 -21.50
CA SER A 176 7.30 9.96 -21.88
C SER A 176 7.74 9.27 -23.18
N ASP A 177 7.52 7.96 -23.25
CA ASP A 177 7.92 7.12 -24.40
C ASP A 177 7.22 7.59 -25.70
N ASP A 178 5.94 7.95 -25.64
CA ASP A 178 5.18 8.48 -26.80
C ASP A 178 5.76 9.79 -27.35
N TYR A 179 6.22 10.69 -26.46
CA TYR A 179 6.87 11.94 -26.90
C TYR A 179 8.27 11.68 -27.47
N VAL A 180 9.03 10.73 -26.92
CA VAL A 180 10.32 10.33 -27.50
C VAL A 180 10.14 9.81 -28.92
N LEU A 181 9.17 8.91 -29.14
CA LEU A 181 8.88 8.36 -30.47
C LEU A 181 8.46 9.44 -31.48
N THR A 182 7.61 10.38 -31.05
CA THR A 182 7.18 11.50 -31.89
C THR A 182 8.35 12.42 -32.27
N GLY A 183 9.26 12.69 -31.32
CA GLY A 183 10.46 13.48 -31.59
C GLY A 183 11.41 12.83 -32.60
N VAL A 184 11.59 11.51 -32.53
CA VAL A 184 12.43 10.76 -33.49
C VAL A 184 11.83 10.79 -34.90
N LEU A 185 10.50 10.68 -35.03
CA LEU A 185 9.83 10.73 -36.34
C LEU A 185 9.97 12.07 -37.07
N PHE A 186 10.08 13.19 -36.34
CA PHE A 186 10.31 14.52 -36.96
C PHE A 186 11.78 14.84 -37.19
N ALA A 187 12.70 14.10 -36.55
CA ALA A 187 14.14 14.30 -36.68
C ALA A 187 14.81 13.39 -37.73
N GLY A 188 14.08 12.38 -38.24
CA GLY A 188 14.55 11.38 -39.21
C GLY A 188 14.19 11.67 -40.66
#